data_AF-A0A087DGN5-F1
#
_entry.id   AF-A0A087DGN5-F1
#
_cell.length_a   1.000
_cell.length_b   1.000
_cell.length_c   1.000
_cell.angle_alpha   90.00
_cell.angle_beta   90.00
_cell.angle_gamma   90.00
#
_symmetry.space_group_name_H-M   'P 1'
#
loop_
_entity.id
_entity.type
_entity.pdbx_description
1 polymer ?
#
loop_
_entity_poly.entity_id
_entity_poly.type
_entity_poly.pdbx_seq_one_letter_code
_entity_poly.pdbx_strand_id
1 'polypeptide(L)'
;MAKQIRFVSQPAIIDGQDVAEVAAFDDAGNPVDITGGSATPTPGPVGAGMLLAGTGVTVTRDDDTQALTIGLAAKGVTTGLIGDTAVTSAQLHDASVIPAKLDATLTAKLAGLKDDGSVADGKVGASALTDAAKAALAYTLPAATDKALGGVRKGAAVPNLAADAPAADIAATVNSLLAQLRAAGVIAA
;
A
#
# COMPACT_ATOMS: atom_id res chain seq x y z
N MET A 1 -53.33 -4.93 40.73
CA MET A 1 -54.07 -6.09 41.26
C MET A 1 -53.25 -7.33 40.91
N ALA A 2 -53.03 -8.26 41.85
CA ALA A 2 -51.93 -9.22 41.78
C ALA A 2 -52.39 -10.60 41.28
N LYS A 3 -51.92 -11.01 40.09
CA LYS A 3 -52.01 -12.38 39.60
C LYS A 3 -51.16 -13.29 40.49
N GLN A 4 -51.70 -14.41 40.93
CA GLN A 4 -51.04 -15.30 41.89
C GLN A 4 -50.74 -16.66 41.25
N ILE A 5 -49.51 -17.15 41.49
CA ILE A 5 -49.12 -18.53 41.22
C ILE A 5 -49.24 -19.31 42.53
N ARG A 6 -49.88 -20.47 42.51
CA ARG A 6 -50.00 -21.36 43.67
C ARG A 6 -49.52 -22.76 43.29
N PHE A 7 -48.87 -23.43 44.24
CA PHE A 7 -48.65 -24.87 44.18
C PHE A 7 -49.91 -25.54 44.73
N VAL A 8 -50.57 -26.33 43.90
CA VAL A 8 -51.73 -27.12 44.31
C VAL A 8 -51.32 -28.59 44.35
N SER A 9 -51.48 -29.22 45.51
CA SER A 9 -51.32 -30.67 45.64
C SER A 9 -52.59 -31.34 45.14
N GLN A 10 -52.46 -32.26 44.18
CA GLN A 10 -53.60 -33.08 43.78
C GLN A 10 -53.94 -34.07 44.89
N PRO A 11 -55.23 -34.36 45.16
CA PRO A 11 -55.63 -35.27 46.24
C PRO A 11 -55.25 -36.74 45.98
N ALA A 12 -54.83 -37.08 44.76
CA ALA A 12 -54.42 -38.43 44.38
C ALA A 12 -52.93 -38.44 43.98
N ILE A 13 -52.14 -39.27 44.65
CA ILE A 13 -50.77 -39.59 44.23
C ILE A 13 -50.89 -40.52 43.02
N ILE A 14 -50.44 -40.08 41.85
CA ILE A 14 -50.34 -40.91 40.64
C ILE A 14 -48.87 -41.33 40.50
N ASP A 15 -48.63 -42.63 40.35
CA ASP A 15 -47.30 -43.22 40.14
C ASP A 15 -46.23 -42.85 41.19
N GLY A 16 -46.64 -42.64 42.44
CA GLY A 16 -45.73 -42.41 43.57
C GLY A 16 -45.08 -41.01 43.60
N GLN A 17 -45.54 -40.08 42.77
CA GLN A 17 -45.11 -38.68 42.80
C GLN A 17 -46.24 -37.79 43.35
N ASP A 18 -45.91 -36.94 44.33
CA ASP A 18 -46.76 -35.82 44.70
C ASP A 18 -46.67 -34.78 43.57
N VAL A 19 -47.71 -34.73 42.74
CA VAL A 19 -47.76 -33.80 41.61
C VAL A 19 -48.17 -32.44 42.16
N ALA A 20 -47.18 -31.65 42.59
CA ALA A 20 -47.37 -30.23 42.84
C ALA A 20 -47.54 -29.53 41.49
N GLU A 21 -48.79 -29.35 41.06
CA GLU A 21 -49.09 -28.62 39.84
C GLU A 21 -49.02 -27.12 40.13
N VAL A 22 -48.31 -26.40 39.25
CA VAL A 22 -48.25 -24.94 39.32
C VAL A 22 -49.44 -24.39 38.53
N ALA A 23 -50.44 -23.87 39.23
CA ALA A 23 -51.61 -23.25 38.61
C ALA A 23 -51.56 -21.72 38.77
N ALA A 24 -51.84 -21.01 37.68
CA ALA A 24 -52.08 -19.56 37.72
C ALA A 24 -53.56 -19.31 37.96
N PHE A 25 -53.87 -18.27 38.73
CA PHE A 25 -55.24 -17.85 39.03
C PHE A 25 -55.46 -16.40 38.60
N ASP A 26 -56.66 -16.10 38.13
CA ASP A 26 -57.08 -14.73 37.85
C ASP A 26 -57.43 -13.96 39.14
N ASP A 27 -57.78 -12.69 39.00
CA ASP A 27 -58.12 -11.81 40.14
C ASP A 27 -59.40 -12.27 40.87
N ALA A 28 -60.22 -13.14 40.26
CA ALA A 28 -61.40 -13.73 40.86
C ALA A 28 -61.13 -15.10 41.51
N GLY A 29 -59.89 -15.58 41.46
CA GLY A 29 -59.47 -16.85 42.04
C GLY A 29 -59.85 -18.07 41.19
N ASN A 30 -60.22 -17.87 39.93
CA ASN A 30 -60.46 -18.98 39.00
C ASN A 30 -59.13 -19.43 38.37
N PRO A 31 -58.91 -20.74 38.21
CA PRO A 31 -57.73 -21.23 37.50
C PRO A 31 -57.78 -20.71 36.06
N VAL A 32 -56.70 -20.08 35.62
CA VAL A 32 -56.52 -19.65 34.22
C VAL A 32 -55.75 -20.73 33.49
N ASP A 33 -56.29 -21.14 32.36
CA ASP A 33 -55.61 -22.05 31.46
C ASP A 33 -54.33 -21.38 30.93
N ILE A 34 -53.18 -21.99 31.25
CA ILE A 34 -51.88 -21.59 30.71
C ILE A 34 -51.63 -22.43 29.45
N THR A 35 -52.60 -22.50 28.52
CA THR A 35 -52.43 -23.15 27.20
C THR A 35 -51.57 -22.36 26.22
N GLY A 36 -50.77 -21.42 26.73
CA GLY A 36 -49.46 -21.20 26.12
C GLY A 36 -48.63 -22.42 26.45
N GLY A 37 -48.78 -23.51 25.68
CA GLY A 37 -47.98 -24.71 25.85
C GLY A 37 -46.49 -24.36 25.97
N SER A 38 -45.66 -25.31 26.40
CA SER A 38 -44.23 -25.22 26.19
C SER A 38 -43.96 -25.18 24.67
N ALA A 39 -44.24 -24.05 24.05
CA ALA A 39 -43.59 -23.63 22.84
C ALA A 39 -42.18 -23.43 23.33
N THR A 40 -41.37 -24.48 23.20
CA THR A 40 -39.96 -24.31 22.93
C THR A 40 -39.89 -23.12 21.97
N PRO A 41 -39.31 -21.97 22.39
CA PRO A 41 -39.23 -20.84 21.49
C PRO A 41 -38.66 -21.39 20.20
N THR A 42 -39.43 -21.31 19.13
CA THR A 42 -39.02 -21.88 17.84
C THR A 42 -37.64 -21.32 17.59
N PRO A 43 -36.59 -22.15 17.37
CA PRO A 43 -35.26 -21.65 17.06
C PRO A 43 -35.34 -20.86 15.75
N GLY A 44 -35.70 -19.59 15.87
CA GLY A 44 -35.71 -18.63 14.79
C GLY A 44 -34.33 -18.03 14.73
N PRO A 45 -33.78 -17.78 13.53
CA PRO A 45 -32.57 -16.99 13.43
C PRO A 45 -32.82 -15.66 14.15
N VAL A 46 -31.88 -15.23 14.99
CA VAL A 46 -31.91 -13.89 15.58
C VAL A 46 -32.05 -12.89 14.44
N GLY A 47 -33.20 -12.22 14.37
CA GLY A 47 -33.46 -11.28 13.27
C GLY A 47 -32.51 -10.08 13.36
N ALA A 48 -32.24 -9.43 12.22
CA ALA A 48 -31.34 -8.27 12.17
C ALA A 48 -31.67 -7.16 13.18
N GLY A 49 -32.94 -7.01 13.58
CA GLY A 49 -33.36 -6.05 14.62
C GLY A 49 -32.97 -6.44 16.05
N MET A 50 -32.78 -7.72 16.36
CA MET A 50 -32.38 -8.19 17.69
C MET A 50 -30.88 -8.00 17.95
N LEU A 51 -30.07 -7.95 16.89
CA LEU A 51 -28.61 -7.77 16.97
C LEU A 51 -28.19 -6.28 17.03
N LEU A 52 -29.11 -5.36 16.77
CA LEU A 52 -28.85 -3.93 16.57
C LEU A 52 -29.07 -3.05 17.81
N ALA A 53 -29.52 -3.61 18.94
CA ALA A 53 -29.88 -2.84 20.13
C ALA A 53 -28.71 -2.59 21.12
N GLY A 54 -27.53 -3.18 20.90
CA GLY A 54 -26.34 -2.97 21.71
C GLY A 54 -25.22 -2.30 20.91
N THR A 55 -24.50 -1.36 21.51
CA THR A 55 -23.35 -0.64 20.92
C THR A 55 -22.09 -1.51 20.69
N GLY A 56 -22.27 -2.82 20.55
CA GLY A 56 -21.21 -3.78 20.33
C GLY A 56 -21.80 -5.19 20.33
N VAL A 57 -21.72 -5.86 19.19
CA VAL A 57 -21.99 -7.30 19.10
C VAL A 57 -20.71 -8.02 19.49
N THR A 58 -20.62 -8.51 20.73
CA THR A 58 -19.52 -9.39 21.15
C THR A 58 -19.89 -10.82 20.79
N VAL A 59 -19.27 -11.36 19.74
CA VAL A 59 -19.41 -12.78 19.38
C VAL A 59 -18.26 -13.55 20.01
N THR A 60 -18.53 -14.23 21.13
CA THR A 60 -17.58 -15.17 21.75
C THR A 60 -17.79 -16.55 21.12
N ARG A 61 -16.71 -17.19 20.66
CA ARG A 61 -16.71 -18.55 20.11
C ARG A 61 -16.53 -19.55 21.24
N ASP A 62 -17.44 -20.52 21.40
CA ASP A 62 -17.25 -21.64 22.32
C ASP A 62 -16.67 -22.90 21.64
N ASP A 63 -16.69 -23.00 20.30
CA ASP A 63 -16.12 -24.16 19.57
C ASP A 63 -15.29 -23.74 18.33
N ASP A 64 -14.10 -24.32 18.18
CA ASP A 64 -13.06 -23.95 17.19
C ASP A 64 -13.24 -24.55 15.78
N THR A 65 -14.30 -25.31 15.51
CA THR A 65 -14.39 -26.18 14.32
C THR A 65 -15.32 -25.70 13.20
N GLN A 66 -16.09 -24.61 13.37
CA GLN A 66 -17.01 -24.11 12.34
C GLN A 66 -16.66 -22.66 11.95
N ALA A 67 -16.53 -22.41 10.64
CA ALA A 67 -16.26 -21.07 10.12
C ALA A 67 -17.43 -20.12 10.39
N LEU A 68 -17.24 -19.14 11.29
CA LEU A 68 -18.20 -18.05 11.48
C LEU A 68 -18.05 -17.02 10.35
N THR A 69 -18.97 -17.02 9.39
CA THR A 69 -19.02 -16.00 8.33
C THR A 69 -19.89 -14.83 8.77
N ILE A 70 -19.27 -13.72 9.21
CA ILE A 70 -20.00 -12.48 9.49
C ILE A 70 -20.07 -11.67 8.20
N GLY A 71 -21.22 -11.70 7.52
CA GLY A 71 -21.47 -10.87 6.35
C GLY A 71 -21.69 -9.41 6.74
N LEU A 72 -20.64 -8.59 6.76
CA LEU A 72 -20.79 -7.14 6.86
C LEU A 72 -21.17 -6.59 5.48
N ALA A 73 -22.30 -5.87 5.39
CA ALA A 73 -22.69 -5.23 4.13
C ALA A 73 -21.55 -4.31 3.66
N ALA A 74 -21.10 -4.46 2.41
CA ALA A 74 -19.89 -3.82 1.87
C ALA A 74 -19.85 -2.28 2.00
N LYS A 75 -21.00 -1.63 2.18
CA LYS A 75 -21.12 -0.18 2.38
C LYS A 75 -20.89 0.27 3.84
N GLY A 76 -20.78 -0.65 4.79
CA GLY A 76 -20.64 -0.37 6.21
C GLY A 76 -19.24 -0.57 6.79
N VAL A 77 -18.30 -1.14 6.04
CA VAL A 77 -16.93 -1.39 6.54
C VAL A 77 -16.08 -0.14 6.30
N THR A 78 -16.08 0.75 7.28
CA THR A 78 -15.25 1.97 7.29
C THR A 78 -13.99 1.76 8.13
N THR A 79 -12.98 2.61 7.94
CA THR A 79 -11.73 2.60 8.75
C THR A 79 -11.97 2.81 10.25
N GLY A 80 -13.15 3.30 10.65
CA GLY A 80 -13.54 3.41 12.06
C GLY A 80 -13.96 2.07 12.70
N LEU A 81 -14.35 1.08 11.90
CA LEU A 81 -14.73 -0.28 12.37
C LEU A 81 -13.56 -1.26 12.37
N ILE A 82 -12.50 -0.95 11.60
CA ILE A 82 -11.26 -1.71 11.58
C ILE A 82 -10.15 -0.76 12.03
N GLY A 83 -9.88 -0.71 13.34
CA GLY A 83 -8.86 0.19 13.87
C GLY A 83 -7.52 0.01 13.15
N ASP A 84 -6.77 1.10 12.96
CA ASP A 84 -5.56 1.13 12.11
C ASP A 84 -4.51 0.06 12.47
N THR A 85 -4.46 -0.38 13.72
CA THR A 85 -3.57 -1.45 14.21
C THR A 85 -4.08 -2.87 13.96
N ALA A 86 -5.37 -3.01 13.63
CA ALA A 86 -6.03 -4.28 13.31
C ALA A 86 -5.95 -4.63 11.82
N VAL A 87 -5.27 -3.83 10.99
CA VAL A 87 -4.96 -4.13 9.59
C VAL A 87 -3.46 -4.34 9.44
N THR A 88 -3.00 -5.57 9.64
CA THR A 88 -1.62 -6.00 9.42
C THR A 88 -1.44 -6.52 7.98
N SER A 89 -0.22 -6.57 7.47
CA SER A 89 0.09 -7.12 6.14
C SER A 89 -0.39 -8.57 5.95
N ALA A 90 -0.61 -9.33 7.02
CA ALA A 90 -1.18 -10.68 6.97
C ALA A 90 -2.71 -10.69 6.71
N GLN A 91 -3.41 -9.61 7.06
CA GLN A 91 -4.87 -9.45 6.86
C GLN A 91 -5.21 -8.84 5.50
N LEU A 92 -4.23 -8.20 4.85
CA LEU A 92 -4.22 -8.00 3.42
C LEU A 92 -3.77 -9.32 2.80
N HIS A 93 -4.69 -10.18 2.38
CA HIS A 93 -4.29 -11.30 1.52
C HIS A 93 -3.45 -10.72 0.37
N ASP A 94 -2.23 -11.22 0.16
CA ASP A 94 -1.32 -10.74 -0.88
C ASP A 94 -2.00 -10.74 -2.27
N ALA A 95 -2.94 -11.68 -2.46
CA ALA A 95 -3.80 -11.79 -3.64
C ALA A 95 -4.95 -10.77 -3.74
N SER A 96 -5.31 -10.05 -2.67
CA SER A 96 -6.31 -8.96 -2.68
C SER A 96 -5.67 -7.59 -2.92
N VAL A 97 -4.37 -7.46 -2.65
CA VAL A 97 -3.54 -6.32 -3.07
C VAL A 97 -2.99 -6.60 -4.47
N ILE A 98 -3.89 -6.86 -5.41
CA ILE A 98 -3.50 -7.04 -6.82
C ILE A 98 -3.02 -5.67 -7.33
N PRO A 99 -1.96 -5.58 -8.14
CA PRO A 99 -1.59 -4.34 -8.85
C PRO A 99 -2.71 -3.72 -9.70
N ALA A 100 -3.86 -4.38 -9.87
CA ALA A 100 -5.07 -3.84 -10.49
C ALA A 100 -5.85 -2.83 -9.62
N LYS A 101 -5.61 -2.81 -8.28
CA LYS A 101 -6.19 -1.80 -7.36
C LYS A 101 -5.23 -0.67 -7.01
N LEU A 102 -3.94 -0.84 -7.28
CA LEU A 102 -3.03 0.28 -7.47
C LEU A 102 -3.37 0.87 -8.83
N ASP A 103 -3.64 2.18 -8.91
CA ASP A 103 -3.84 2.80 -10.21
C ASP A 103 -2.62 2.50 -11.12
N ALA A 104 -2.83 2.44 -12.43
CA ALA A 104 -1.78 2.03 -13.37
C ALA A 104 -0.48 2.86 -13.26
N THR A 105 -0.58 4.11 -12.80
CA THR A 105 0.55 5.01 -12.52
C THR A 105 1.34 4.55 -11.31
N LEU A 106 0.68 4.08 -10.25
CA LEU A 106 1.34 3.65 -9.03
C LEU A 106 2.01 2.28 -9.19
N THR A 107 1.40 1.37 -9.96
CA THR A 107 2.00 0.09 -10.35
C THR A 107 3.27 0.27 -11.18
N ALA A 108 3.26 1.21 -12.14
CA ALA A 108 4.44 1.55 -12.93
C ALA A 108 5.56 2.20 -12.11
N LYS A 109 5.20 3.02 -11.10
CA LYS A 109 6.17 3.62 -10.16
C LYS A 109 6.82 2.55 -9.27
N LEU A 110 6.01 1.65 -8.70
CA LEU A 110 6.51 0.62 -7.77
C LEU A 110 7.41 -0.41 -8.45
N ALA A 111 7.12 -0.80 -9.70
CA ALA A 111 7.98 -1.71 -10.47
C ALA A 111 9.39 -1.15 -10.74
N GLY A 112 9.60 0.16 -10.52
CA GLY A 112 10.91 0.80 -10.61
C GLY A 112 11.69 0.82 -9.28
N LEU A 113 11.07 0.51 -8.14
CA LEU A 113 11.69 0.56 -6.81
C LEU A 113 12.21 -0.82 -6.38
N LYS A 114 13.31 -0.83 -5.63
CA LYS A 114 13.79 -1.97 -4.86
C LYS A 114 13.12 -1.98 -3.48
N ASP A 115 13.29 -3.07 -2.75
CA ASP A 115 12.71 -3.29 -1.42
C ASP A 115 13.19 -2.28 -0.35
N ASP A 116 14.29 -1.58 -0.60
CA ASP A 116 14.84 -0.51 0.26
C ASP A 116 14.28 0.88 -0.07
N GLY A 117 13.33 0.99 -1.01
CA GLY A 117 12.75 2.25 -1.47
C GLY A 117 13.62 3.01 -2.49
N SER A 118 14.78 2.49 -2.87
CA SER A 118 15.63 3.05 -3.94
C SER A 118 15.14 2.63 -5.32
N VAL A 119 15.48 3.38 -6.39
CA VAL A 119 15.16 2.95 -7.77
C VAL A 119 16.15 1.87 -8.22
N ALA A 120 15.66 0.83 -8.90
CA ALA A 120 16.50 -0.25 -9.42
C ALA A 120 17.54 0.26 -10.44
N ASP A 121 18.77 -0.28 -10.38
CA ASP A 121 19.82 0.09 -11.32
C ASP A 121 19.40 -0.27 -12.77
N GLY A 122 19.69 0.60 -13.73
CA GLY A 122 19.20 0.49 -15.11
C GLY A 122 17.71 0.83 -15.34
N LYS A 123 16.89 1.05 -14.29
CA LYS A 123 15.56 1.68 -14.41
C LYS A 123 15.62 3.20 -14.32
N VAL A 124 16.73 3.73 -13.80
CA VAL A 124 17.11 5.13 -13.95
C VAL A 124 17.61 5.37 -15.38
N GLY A 125 16.75 5.15 -16.37
CA GLY A 125 17.02 5.53 -17.75
C GLY A 125 17.05 7.06 -17.87
N ALA A 126 17.57 7.60 -18.97
CA ALA A 126 17.55 9.05 -19.19
C ALA A 126 16.16 9.66 -18.91
N SER A 127 15.07 8.97 -19.22
CA SER A 127 13.69 9.38 -18.90
C SER A 127 13.38 9.60 -17.42
N ALA A 128 14.12 8.96 -16.50
CA ALA A 128 13.96 9.11 -15.05
C ALA A 128 14.77 10.30 -14.48
N LEU A 129 15.79 10.79 -15.20
CA LEU A 129 16.46 12.03 -14.85
C LEU A 129 15.69 13.21 -15.45
N THR A 130 15.41 14.22 -14.64
CA THR A 130 14.84 15.48 -15.16
C THR A 130 15.80 16.08 -16.20
N ASP A 131 15.28 16.85 -17.15
CA ASP A 131 16.13 17.49 -18.15
C ASP A 131 17.15 18.45 -17.52
N ALA A 132 16.81 19.02 -16.36
CA ALA A 132 17.75 19.79 -15.53
C ALA A 132 18.91 18.93 -14.99
N ALA A 133 18.63 17.72 -14.51
CA ALA A 133 19.66 16.80 -14.03
C ALA A 133 20.56 16.27 -15.18
N LYS A 134 19.97 16.03 -16.37
CA LYS A 134 20.74 15.69 -17.57
C LYS A 134 21.64 16.83 -18.02
N ALA A 135 21.10 18.04 -18.08
CA ALA A 135 21.86 19.23 -18.48
C ALA A 135 23.03 19.50 -17.51
N ALA A 136 22.86 19.23 -16.21
CA ALA A 136 23.92 19.35 -15.22
C ALA A 136 25.07 18.35 -15.42
N LEU A 137 24.81 17.20 -16.04
CA LEU A 137 25.81 16.15 -16.30
C LEU A 137 26.40 16.21 -17.72
N ALA A 138 25.82 17.01 -18.62
CA ALA A 138 26.30 17.17 -19.98
C ALA A 138 27.61 17.97 -20.00
N TYR A 139 28.74 17.27 -20.06
CA TYR A 139 30.05 17.92 -20.18
C TYR A 139 30.29 18.39 -21.61
N THR A 140 30.52 19.70 -21.78
CA THR A 140 31.04 20.28 -23.02
C THR A 140 32.49 20.69 -22.78
N LEU A 141 33.41 20.14 -23.58
CA LEU A 141 34.83 20.46 -23.47
C LEU A 141 35.07 21.94 -23.84
N PRO A 142 35.50 22.80 -22.91
CA PRO A 142 35.81 24.20 -23.22
C PRO A 142 37.11 24.30 -24.03
N ALA A 143 37.29 25.42 -24.73
CA ALA A 143 38.59 25.75 -25.32
C ALA A 143 39.63 26.01 -24.21
N ALA A 144 40.89 25.66 -24.45
CA ALA A 144 41.98 25.98 -23.54
C ALA A 144 42.16 27.49 -23.37
N THR A 145 42.49 27.94 -22.15
CA THR A 145 42.84 29.34 -21.85
C THR A 145 44.10 29.40 -20.99
N ASP A 146 44.60 30.62 -20.74
CA ASP A 146 45.72 30.88 -19.82
C ASP A 146 45.40 30.55 -18.35
N LYS A 147 44.12 30.37 -18.02
CA LYS A 147 43.61 30.18 -16.65
C LYS A 147 42.89 28.85 -16.43
N ALA A 148 42.53 28.13 -17.49
CA ALA A 148 41.73 26.91 -17.39
C ALA A 148 42.16 25.84 -18.41
N LEU A 149 42.14 24.59 -17.95
CA LEU A 149 42.32 23.44 -18.83
C LEU A 149 41.15 23.34 -19.82
N GLY A 150 41.48 23.01 -21.07
CA GLY A 150 40.51 22.84 -22.14
C GLY A 150 41.13 22.16 -23.36
N GLY A 151 40.33 21.95 -24.39
CA GLY A 151 40.75 21.33 -25.65
C GLY A 151 41.46 22.32 -26.59
N VAL A 152 42.40 21.81 -27.37
CA VAL A 152 43.01 22.48 -28.53
C VAL A 152 42.68 21.70 -29.80
N ARG A 153 42.72 22.35 -30.96
CA ARG A 153 42.54 21.67 -32.24
C ARG A 153 43.88 21.08 -32.71
N LYS A 154 43.83 20.04 -33.52
CA LYS A 154 45.03 19.51 -34.18
C LYS A 154 45.52 20.52 -35.22
N GLY A 155 46.81 20.88 -35.16
CA GLY A 155 47.46 21.70 -36.18
C GLY A 155 47.59 20.98 -37.53
N ALA A 156 47.85 21.75 -38.60
CA ALA A 156 48.20 21.19 -39.90
C ALA A 156 49.58 20.53 -39.86
N ALA A 157 49.89 19.70 -40.86
CA ALA A 157 51.21 19.11 -40.98
C ALA A 157 52.25 20.20 -41.32
N VAL A 158 53.37 20.20 -40.60
CA VAL A 158 54.52 21.05 -40.90
C VAL A 158 55.60 20.17 -41.53
N PRO A 159 56.03 20.45 -42.78
CA PRO A 159 57.10 19.70 -43.41
C PRO A 159 58.43 19.83 -42.66
N ASN A 160 59.25 18.77 -42.71
CA ASN A 160 60.62 18.84 -42.20
C ASN A 160 61.46 19.78 -43.06
N LEU A 161 62.33 20.56 -42.41
CA LEU A 161 63.34 21.33 -43.13
C LEU A 161 64.42 20.42 -43.71
N ALA A 162 64.98 20.81 -44.85
CA ALA A 162 66.20 20.20 -45.37
C ALA A 162 67.39 20.45 -44.42
N ALA A 163 68.38 19.56 -44.43
CA ALA A 163 69.55 19.65 -43.54
C ALA A 163 70.39 20.92 -43.80
N ASP A 164 70.38 21.41 -45.03
CA ASP A 164 71.10 22.58 -45.54
C ASP A 164 70.14 23.73 -45.91
N ALA A 165 68.94 23.76 -45.31
CA ALA A 165 67.94 24.79 -45.58
C ALA A 165 68.53 26.20 -45.35
N PRO A 166 68.35 27.13 -46.30
CA PRO A 166 68.83 28.50 -46.16
C PRO A 166 68.05 29.24 -45.07
N ALA A 167 68.66 30.28 -44.49
CA ALA A 167 68.07 31.06 -43.40
C ALA A 167 66.66 31.62 -43.71
N ALA A 168 66.41 31.97 -44.97
CA ALA A 168 65.10 32.45 -45.43
C ALA A 168 64.00 31.37 -45.29
N ASP A 169 64.30 30.13 -45.66
CA ASP A 169 63.35 29.02 -45.60
C ASP A 169 63.10 28.59 -44.15
N ILE A 170 64.13 28.69 -43.29
CA ILE A 170 63.99 28.50 -41.84
C ILE A 170 63.00 29.52 -41.27
N ALA A 171 63.21 30.80 -41.54
CA ALA A 171 62.35 31.87 -41.05
C ALA A 171 60.90 31.70 -41.54
N ALA A 172 60.72 31.33 -42.82
CA ALA A 172 59.40 31.06 -43.38
C ALA A 172 58.69 29.90 -42.66
N THR A 173 59.41 28.80 -42.40
CA THR A 173 58.85 27.62 -41.73
C THR A 173 58.48 27.92 -40.28
N VAL A 174 59.33 28.64 -39.54
CA VAL A 174 59.05 29.05 -38.16
C VAL A 174 57.82 29.96 -38.09
N ASN A 175 57.74 30.97 -38.97
CA ASN A 175 56.58 31.86 -39.01
C ASN A 175 55.28 31.09 -39.34
N SER A 176 55.35 30.13 -40.26
CA SER A 176 54.22 29.25 -40.58
C SER A 176 53.82 28.38 -39.39
N LEU A 177 54.77 27.76 -38.69
CA LEU A 177 54.51 26.98 -37.48
C LEU A 177 53.81 27.83 -36.41
N LEU A 178 54.33 29.03 -36.12
CA LEU A 178 53.74 29.92 -35.13
C LEU A 178 52.33 30.36 -35.54
N ALA A 179 52.10 30.64 -36.82
CA ALA A 179 50.76 30.95 -37.33
C ALA A 179 49.80 29.77 -37.16
N GLN A 180 50.25 28.53 -37.46
CA GLN A 180 49.43 27.32 -37.29
C GLN A 180 49.12 27.01 -35.82
N LEU A 181 50.07 27.22 -34.91
CA LEU A 181 49.85 27.01 -33.47
C LEU A 181 48.84 28.02 -32.89
N ARG A 182 48.88 29.28 -33.35
CA ARG A 182 47.85 30.29 -33.02
C ARG A 182 46.48 29.89 -33.56
N ALA A 183 46.42 29.49 -34.83
CA ALA A 183 45.17 29.08 -35.47
C ALA A 183 44.54 27.84 -34.82
N ALA A 184 45.37 26.93 -34.30
CA ALA A 184 44.93 25.75 -33.56
C ALA A 184 44.52 26.04 -32.09
N GLY A 185 44.78 27.26 -31.60
CA GLY A 185 44.52 27.67 -30.21
C GLY A 185 45.51 27.09 -29.19
N VAL A 186 46.70 26.67 -29.64
CA VAL A 186 47.75 26.09 -28.77
C VAL A 186 48.54 27.19 -28.07
N ILE A 187 48.76 28.32 -28.75
CA ILE A 187 49.40 29.52 -28.21
C ILE A 187 48.50 30.74 -28.42
N ALA A 188 48.72 31.79 -27.64
CA ALA A 188 48.00 33.05 -27.79
C ALA A 188 48.25 33.68 -29.17
N ALA A 189 47.21 34.29 -29.73
CA ALA A 189 47.27 35.04 -30.99
C ALA A 189 48.22 36.24 -30.87
#